data_AF-A0A3D5HP69-F1
#
_entry.id   AF-A0A3D5HP69-F1
#
_cell.length_a   1.000
_cell.length_b   1.000
_cell.length_c   1.000
_cell.angle_alpha   90.00
_cell.angle_beta   90.00
_cell.angle_gamma   90.00
#
_symmetry.space_group_name_H-M   'P 1'
#
loop_
_entity.id
_entity.type
_entity.pdbx_description
1 polymer ?
#
loop_
_entity_poly.entity_id
_entity_poly.type
_entity_poly.pdbx_seq_one_letter_code
_entity_poly.pdbx_strand_id
1 'polypeptide(L)' 'LPGVNSVTKKVDGSVRYYGIWRTTKEATDSTEAIQSDLRLYESFDFDESGKIIYQQFYGDLTASTNILQGK' A
#
# COMPACT_ATOMS: atom_id res chain seq x y z
N LEU A 1 -14.57 15.70 -9.07
CA LEU A 1 -14.56 14.24 -8.81
C LEU A 1 -13.15 13.89 -8.36
N PRO A 2 -12.96 13.06 -7.33
CA PRO A 2 -11.64 12.51 -7.03
C PRO A 2 -11.10 11.79 -8.28
N GLY A 3 -9.84 12.01 -8.67
CA GLY A 3 -9.29 11.44 -9.91
C GLY A 3 -9.63 12.25 -11.17
N VAL A 4 -9.98 13.54 -11.06
CA VAL A 4 -10.21 14.42 -12.21
C VAL A 4 -9.61 15.79 -11.92
N ASN A 5 -8.72 16.24 -12.80
CA ASN A 5 -8.12 17.57 -12.70
C ASN A 5 -9.22 18.65 -12.79
N SER A 6 -9.29 19.53 -11.78
CA SER A 6 -10.38 20.50 -11.64
C SER A 6 -10.39 21.58 -12.74
N VAL A 7 -9.25 21.81 -13.40
CA VAL A 7 -9.08 22.81 -14.46
C VAL A 7 -9.24 22.16 -15.83
N THR A 8 -8.41 21.14 -16.13
CA THR A 8 -8.36 20.52 -17.47
C THR A 8 -9.48 19.52 -17.72
N LYS A 9 -10.20 19.11 -16.66
CA LYS A 9 -11.27 18.09 -16.69
C LYS A 9 -10.84 16.71 -17.19
N LYS A 10 -9.54 16.51 -17.44
CA LYS A 10 -8.98 15.17 -17.71
C LYS A 10 -9.04 14.34 -16.43
N VAL A 11 -9.19 13.03 -16.60
CA VAL A 11 -8.94 12.07 -15.52
C VAL A 11 -7.53 12.37 -15.01
N ASP A 12 -7.42 12.76 -13.75
CA ASP A 12 -6.14 12.70 -13.07
C ASP A 12 -5.98 11.22 -12.78
N GLY A 13 -4.87 10.62 -13.20
CA GLY A 13 -4.70 9.17 -13.14
C GLY A 13 -4.84 8.58 -11.72
N SER A 14 -5.09 9.37 -10.67
CA SER A 14 -5.07 8.90 -9.30
C SER A 14 -6.14 7.86 -8.97
N VAL A 15 -5.68 6.74 -8.42
CA VAL A 15 -6.52 5.71 -7.82
C VAL A 15 -6.31 5.73 -6.31
N ARG A 16 -7.41 5.56 -5.56
CA ARG A 16 -7.40 5.44 -4.08
C ARG A 16 -7.88 4.05 -3.70
N TYR A 17 -7.12 3.39 -2.84
CA TYR A 17 -7.33 2.03 -2.38
C TYR A 17 -7.39 1.99 -0.86
N TYR A 18 -8.39 1.30 -0.32
CA TYR A 18 -8.44 0.93 1.09
C TYR A 18 -8.43 -0.58 1.16
N GLY A 19 -7.50 -1.14 1.92
CA GLY A 19 -7.42 -2.59 2.01
C GLY A 19 -6.46 -3.08 3.08
N ILE A 20 -6.12 -4.36 2.94
CA ILE A 20 -5.25 -5.06 3.85
C ILE A 20 -4.06 -5.58 3.04
N TRP A 21 -2.85 -5.22 3.46
CA TRP A 21 -1.66 -5.92 3.05
C TRP A 21 -1.37 -7.03 4.05
N ARG A 22 -1.33 -8.27 3.56
CA ARG A 22 -0.78 -9.39 4.32
C ARG A 22 0.70 -9.52 4.01
N THR A 23 1.53 -9.22 5.01
CA THR A 23 2.98 -9.41 4.92
C THR A 23 3.35 -10.73 5.58
N THR A 24 4.13 -11.56 4.90
CA THR A 24 4.65 -12.82 5.44
C THR A 24 6.16 -12.71 5.60
N LYS A 25 6.66 -13.01 6.79
CA LYS A 25 8.05 -13.38 7.01
C LYS A 25 8.14 -14.89 6.90
N GLU A 26 8.84 -15.35 5.88
CA GLU A 26 8.99 -16.78 5.60
C GLU A 26 9.64 -17.53 6.77
N ALA A 27 9.32 -18.83 6.86
CA ALA A 27 10.00 -19.73 7.77
C ALA A 27 11.49 -19.86 7.41
N THR A 28 12.30 -20.22 8.40
CA THR A 28 13.66 -20.70 8.19
C THR A 28 13.78 -22.12 8.75
N ASP A 29 14.96 -22.74 8.65
CA ASP A 29 15.21 -24.04 9.27
C ASP A 29 15.03 -24.03 10.80
N SER A 30 15.03 -22.85 11.43
CA SER A 30 14.96 -22.68 12.88
C SER A 30 13.80 -21.82 13.38
N THR A 31 12.95 -21.28 12.49
CA THR A 31 11.82 -20.41 12.88
C THR A 31 10.61 -20.65 12.00
N GLU A 32 9.41 -20.66 12.60
CA GLU A 32 8.15 -20.69 11.83
C GLU A 32 7.89 -19.38 11.08
N ALA A 33 7.03 -19.44 10.07
CA ALA A 33 6.58 -18.26 9.33
C ALA A 33 5.68 -17.38 10.22
N ILE A 34 5.79 -16.06 10.07
CA ILE A 34 4.98 -15.08 10.80
C ILE A 34 4.27 -14.19 9.80
N GLN A 35 2.99 -13.88 10.06
CA GLN A 35 2.19 -13.01 9.23
C GLN A 35 1.71 -11.78 10.01
N SER A 36 1.58 -10.65 9.31
CA SER A 36 0.92 -9.46 9.82
C SER A 36 -0.06 -8.93 8.79
N ASP A 37 -1.25 -8.54 9.23
CA ASP A 37 -2.26 -7.88 8.41
C ASP A 37 -2.25 -6.37 8.69
N LEU A 38 -1.73 -5.58 7.74
CA LEU A 38 -1.71 -4.13 7.80
C LEU A 38 -2.92 -3.56 7.08
N ARG A 39 -3.82 -2.88 7.81
CA ARG A 39 -4.85 -2.05 7.19
C ARG A 39 -4.21 -0.75 6.71
N LEU A 40 -4.47 -0.38 5.46
CA LEU A 40 -3.91 0.82 4.87
C LEU A 40 -4.91 1.57 4.00
N TYR A 41 -4.66 2.88 3.90
CA TYR A 41 -5.08 3.70 2.80
C TYR A 41 -3.90 3.87 1.84
N GLU A 42 -4.14 3.78 0.56
CA GLU A 42 -3.13 3.92 -0.48
C GLU A 42 -3.65 4.75 -1.65
N SER A 43 -2.74 5.50 -2.27
CA SER A 43 -3.01 6.21 -3.51
C SER A 43 -1.87 6.02 -4.51
N PHE A 44 -2.25 5.89 -5.77
CA PHE A 44 -1.33 5.78 -6.90
C PHE A 44 -1.63 6.90 -7.88
N ASP A 45 -0.60 7.58 -8.37
CA ASP A 45 -0.71 8.49 -9.52
C ASP A 45 -0.01 7.85 -10.72
N PHE A 46 -0.59 8.02 -11.90
CA PHE A 46 -0.13 7.39 -13.13
C PHE A 46 0.18 8.43 -14.21
N ASP A 47 1.16 8.13 -15.05
CA ASP A 47 1.42 8.92 -16.28
C ASP A 47 0.44 8.58 -17.40
N GLU A 48 0.57 9.26 -18.55
CA GLU A 48 -0.30 9.08 -19.72
C GLU A 48 -0.20 7.66 -20.33
N SER A 49 0.86 6.91 -20.05
CA SER A 49 1.03 5.51 -20.48
C SER A 49 0.44 4.50 -19.49
N GLY A 50 -0.08 4.97 -18.35
CA GLY A 50 -0.59 4.14 -17.27
C GLY A 50 0.49 3.58 -16.35
N LYS A 51 1.71 4.15 -16.35
CA LYS A 51 2.76 3.77 -15.39
C LYS A 51 2.58 4.52 -14.09
N ILE A 52 2.72 3.84 -12.94
CA ILE A 52 2.73 4.48 -11.62
C ILE A 52 3.96 5.40 -11.52
N ILE A 53 3.72 6.67 -11.20
CA ILE A 53 4.76 7.69 -10.97
C ILE A 53 4.83 8.13 -9.51
N TYR A 54 3.73 8.01 -8.76
CA TYR A 54 3.71 8.18 -7.31
C TYR A 54 2.88 7.07 -6.67
N GLN A 55 3.41 6.50 -5.59
CA GLN A 55 2.70 5.57 -4.71
C GLN A 55 2.89 6.09 -3.29
N GLN A 56 1.77 6.27 -2.59
CA GLN A 56 1.74 6.82 -1.24
C GLN A 56 0.76 6.00 -0.43
N PHE A 57 1.16 5.53 0.74
CA PHE A 57 0.28 4.79 1.63
C PHE A 57 0.44 5.23 3.07
N TYR A 58 -0.62 5.03 3.84
CA TYR A 58 -0.68 5.29 5.26
C TYR A 58 -1.27 4.08 5.98
N GLY A 59 -0.57 3.62 7.00
CA GLY A 59 -0.96 2.53 7.89
C GLY A 59 0.01 2.41 9.07
N ASP A 60 -0.34 1.62 10.07
CA ASP A 60 0.53 1.38 11.23
C ASP A 60 1.64 0.35 10.92
N LEU A 61 2.68 0.84 10.26
CA LEU A 61 3.85 0.03 9.91
C LEU A 61 4.64 -0.44 11.13
N THR A 62 4.58 0.30 12.23
CA THR A 62 5.28 -0.05 13.47
C THR A 62 4.66 -1.31 14.08
N ALA A 63 3.33 -1.36 14.18
CA ALA A 63 2.64 -2.54 14.66
C ALA A 63 2.91 -3.77 13.79
N SER A 64 2.82 -3.63 12.46
CA SER A 64 3.15 -4.72 11.52
C SER A 64 4.59 -5.21 11.69
N THR A 65 5.55 -4.29 11.82
CA THR A 65 6.97 -4.63 12.02
C THR A 65 7.21 -5.35 13.34
N ASN A 66 6.57 -4.92 14.43
CA ASN A 66 6.71 -5.58 15.73
C ASN A 66 6.21 -7.03 15.68
N ILE A 67 5.04 -7.26 15.08
CA ILE A 67 4.50 -8.61 14.87
C ILE A 67 5.49 -9.49 14.09
N LEU A 68 6.02 -9.00 12.96
CA LEU A 68 6.99 -9.74 12.14
C LEU A 68 8.34 -9.98 12.84
N GLN A 69 8.66 -9.19 13.87
CA GLN A 69 9.83 -9.38 14.73
C GLN A 69 9.55 -10.25 15.96
N GLY A 70 8.30 -10.71 16.15
CA GLY A 70 7.90 -11.50 17.31
C GLY A 70 7.90 -10.72 18.63
N LYS A 71 7.65 -9.40 18.57
CA LYS A 71 7.58 -8.49 19.72
C LYS A 71 6.16 -8.22 20.18
#